data_AF-A0A257SYR4-F1
#
_entry.id   AF-A0A257SYR4-F1
#
_cell.length_a   1.000
_cell.length_b   1.000
_cell.length_c   1.000
_cell.angle_alpha   90.00
_cell.angle_beta   90.00
_cell.angle_gamma   90.00
#
_symmetry.space_group_name_H-M   'P 1'
#
loop_
_entity.id
_entity.type
_entity.pdbx_description
1 polymer ?
#
loop_
_entity_poly.entity_id
_entity_poly.type
_entity_poly.pdbx_seq_one_letter_code
_entity_poly.pdbx_strand_id
1 'polypeptide(L)'
;PYFNPDPIILRAIYRAVQRGVDVRLLLAGRITDHPLLRFGIQAYYQKLMRRGVHVYEYEGAFLHAKYLLVDGSWASIGSANFDFLSLWFNHELNLELRAPLAALLLRTLFLREFAQAREIDPEPWRRRPRWRRIIEWFWAQLDRWVQAHALGQRRY
;
A
#
# COMPACT_ATOMS: atom_id res chain seq x y z
N PRO A 1 -1.83 6.25 5.45
CA PRO A 1 -2.87 5.35 4.89
C PRO A 1 -2.39 3.92 5.06
N TYR A 2 -3.33 3.00 5.22
CA TYR A 2 -2.99 1.62 5.57
C TYR A 2 -2.85 0.76 4.34
N PHE A 3 -1.87 -0.13 4.37
CA PHE A 3 -1.65 -1.13 3.34
C PHE A 3 -1.54 -2.49 4.02
N ASN A 4 -2.68 -3.13 4.16
CA ASN A 4 -2.79 -4.51 4.61
C ASN A 4 -3.70 -5.27 3.64
N PRO A 5 -3.24 -5.44 2.39
CA PRO A 5 -4.09 -5.90 1.30
C PRO A 5 -4.55 -7.33 1.53
N ASP A 6 -5.77 -7.61 1.11
CA ASP A 6 -6.27 -8.97 1.08
C ASP A 6 -5.47 -9.84 0.07
N PRO A 7 -5.59 -11.17 0.14
CA PRO A 7 -4.93 -12.07 -0.79
C PRO A 7 -5.33 -11.90 -2.26
N ILE A 8 -6.53 -11.38 -2.57
CA ILE A 8 -7.00 -11.12 -3.93
C ILE A 8 -6.26 -9.93 -4.53
N ILE A 9 -6.18 -8.80 -3.81
CA ILE A 9 -5.43 -7.60 -4.23
C ILE A 9 -3.94 -7.92 -4.40
N LEU A 10 -3.33 -8.63 -3.45
CA LEU A 10 -1.93 -9.05 -3.59
C LEU A 10 -1.72 -9.91 -4.84
N ARG A 11 -2.63 -10.84 -5.13
CA ARG A 11 -2.56 -11.67 -6.34
C ARG A 11 -2.74 -10.82 -7.60
N ALA A 12 -3.62 -9.83 -7.59
CA ALA A 12 -3.81 -8.91 -8.72
C ALA A 12 -2.53 -8.10 -9.00
N ILE A 13 -1.90 -7.54 -7.96
CA ILE A 13 -0.59 -6.86 -8.05
C ILE A 13 0.46 -7.78 -8.66
N TYR A 14 0.60 -9.01 -8.14
CA TYR A 14 1.59 -9.95 -8.67
C TYR A 14 1.33 -10.33 -10.13
N ARG A 15 0.06 -10.51 -10.52
CA ARG A 15 -0.31 -10.79 -11.91
C ARG A 15 0.00 -9.61 -12.82
N ALA A 16 -0.14 -8.37 -12.36
CA ALA A 16 0.25 -7.20 -13.14
C ALA A 16 1.75 -7.21 -13.42
N VAL A 17 2.58 -7.43 -12.39
CA VAL A 17 4.03 -7.53 -12.60
C VAL A 17 4.41 -8.69 -13.51
N GLN A 18 3.75 -9.85 -13.38
CA GLN A 18 3.97 -11.00 -14.28
C GLN A 18 3.66 -10.72 -15.75
N ARG A 19 2.77 -9.77 -16.04
CA ARG A 19 2.49 -9.30 -17.41
C ARG A 19 3.51 -8.26 -17.91
N GLY A 20 4.52 -7.92 -17.12
CA GLY A 20 5.51 -6.89 -17.46
C GLY A 20 5.06 -5.46 -17.15
N VAL A 21 3.99 -5.27 -16.37
CA VAL A 21 3.55 -3.93 -15.95
C VAL A 21 4.50 -3.40 -14.89
N ASP A 22 4.93 -2.13 -15.03
CA ASP A 22 5.65 -1.40 -13.98
C ASP A 22 4.68 -1.07 -12.84
N VAL A 23 4.85 -1.72 -11.70
CA VAL A 23 4.00 -1.53 -10.53
C VAL A 23 4.78 -0.82 -9.44
N ARG A 24 4.32 0.40 -9.11
CA ARG A 24 4.89 1.23 -8.05
C ARG A 24 3.87 1.44 -6.94
N LEU A 25 4.32 1.27 -5.70
CA LEU A 25 3.51 1.45 -4.51
C LEU A 25 4.11 2.56 -3.66
N LEU A 26 3.36 3.65 -3.47
CA LEU A 26 3.74 4.74 -2.58
C LEU A 26 3.00 4.59 -1.25
N LEU A 27 3.77 4.46 -0.17
CA LEU A 27 3.26 4.23 1.19
C LEU A 27 3.67 5.35 2.12
N ALA A 28 2.96 5.49 3.24
CA ALA A 28 3.33 6.42 4.29
C ALA A 28 4.71 6.05 4.87
N GLY A 29 5.62 7.03 4.91
CA GLY A 29 6.91 6.90 5.56
C GLY A 29 6.83 7.12 7.06
N ARG A 30 7.82 7.82 7.62
CA ARG A 30 7.96 8.00 9.07
C ARG A 30 6.91 8.91 9.68
N ILE A 31 6.39 9.86 8.90
CA ILE A 31 5.37 10.84 9.32
C ILE A 31 4.00 10.19 9.12
N THR A 32 3.52 9.48 10.14
CA THR A 32 2.22 8.80 10.14
C THR A 32 1.59 8.87 11.54
N ASP A 33 0.27 8.88 11.57
CA ASP A 33 -0.61 8.76 12.74
C ASP A 33 -0.32 7.53 13.61
N HIS A 34 0.02 6.38 13.01
CA HIS A 34 0.31 5.15 13.74
C HIS A 34 1.70 4.57 13.40
N PRO A 35 2.78 5.08 14.00
CA PRO A 35 4.16 4.67 13.70
C PRO A 35 4.43 3.17 13.89
N LEU A 36 3.71 2.51 14.81
CA LEU A 36 3.87 1.08 15.08
C LEU A 36 3.23 0.21 13.98
N LEU A 37 2.09 0.63 13.42
CA LEU A 37 1.41 -0.08 12.34
C LEU A 37 2.25 -0.10 11.05
N ARG A 38 3.13 0.89 10.86
CA ARG A 38 4.11 0.89 9.77
C ARG A 38 4.96 -0.38 9.74
N PHE A 39 5.31 -0.96 10.89
CA PHE A 39 6.08 -2.23 10.91
C PHE A 39 5.27 -3.41 10.35
N GLY A 40 3.96 -3.44 10.58
CA GLY A 40 3.07 -4.44 9.99
C GLY A 40 3.00 -4.30 8.46
N ILE A 41 2.88 -3.08 7.97
CA ILE A 41 2.90 -2.77 6.52
C ILE A 41 4.25 -3.18 5.89
N GLN A 42 5.36 -2.86 6.56
CA GLN A 42 6.72 -3.20 6.13
C GLN A 42 6.98 -4.71 6.01
N ALA A 43 6.22 -5.55 6.70
CA ALA A 43 6.30 -7.00 6.57
C ALA A 43 6.01 -7.48 5.13
N TYR A 44 5.24 -6.72 4.34
CA TYR A 44 4.95 -7.04 2.95
C TYR A 44 6.05 -6.66 1.96
N TYR A 45 6.93 -5.69 2.32
CA TYR A 45 7.88 -5.07 1.38
C TYR A 45 8.77 -6.10 0.71
N GLN A 46 9.36 -7.00 1.50
CA GLN A 46 10.28 -8.00 0.97
C GLN A 46 9.60 -8.94 -0.03
N LYS A 47 8.32 -9.30 0.20
CA LYS A 47 7.57 -10.17 -0.71
C LYS A 47 7.16 -9.43 -1.98
N LEU A 48 6.75 -8.17 -1.87
CA LEU A 48 6.41 -7.29 -2.99
C LEU A 48 7.62 -7.06 -3.89
N MET A 49 8.75 -6.62 -3.33
CA MET A 49 9.97 -6.33 -4.08
C MET A 49 10.55 -7.57 -4.75
N ARG A 50 10.52 -8.74 -4.09
CA ARG A 50 10.93 -10.01 -4.71
C ARG A 50 10.07 -10.42 -5.91
N ARG A 51 8.87 -9.85 -6.05
CA ARG A 51 7.96 -10.07 -7.17
C ARG A 51 8.07 -8.99 -8.25
N GLY A 52 8.96 -8.00 -8.08
CA GLY A 52 9.18 -6.91 -9.04
C GLY A 52 8.32 -5.67 -8.81
N VAL A 53 7.69 -5.52 -7.64
CA VAL A 53 6.99 -4.28 -7.25
C VAL A 53 8.01 -3.28 -6.70
N HIS A 54 8.01 -2.06 -7.21
CA HIS A 54 8.80 -0.96 -6.66
C HIS A 54 8.05 -0.33 -5.47
N VAL A 55 8.67 -0.32 -4.29
CA VAL A 55 8.06 0.18 -3.06
C VAL A 55 8.73 1.48 -2.66
N TYR A 56 7.93 2.50 -2.40
CA TYR A 56 8.38 3.83 -1.99
C TYR A 56 7.74 4.22 -0.66
N GLU A 57 8.49 4.92 0.17
CA GLU A 57 7.97 5.59 1.36
C GLU A 57 8.00 7.11 1.18
N TYR A 58 6.87 7.78 1.35
CA TYR A 58 6.78 9.23 1.29
C TYR A 58 7.41 9.87 2.53
N GLU A 59 8.28 10.87 2.35
CA GLU A 59 9.05 11.51 3.43
C GLU A 59 8.72 12.99 3.63
N GLY A 60 7.94 13.62 2.74
CA GLY A 60 7.68 15.06 2.78
C GLY A 60 6.79 15.54 3.93
N ALA A 61 5.64 14.90 4.12
CA ALA A 61 4.62 15.27 5.11
C ALA A 61 3.75 14.05 5.48
N PHE A 62 2.69 14.28 6.25
CA PHE A 62 1.68 13.25 6.47
C PHE A 62 0.96 12.93 5.15
N LEU A 63 1.21 11.74 4.60
CA LEU A 63 0.47 11.23 3.45
C LEU A 63 -0.84 10.62 3.96
N HIS A 64 -1.99 11.09 3.47
CA HIS A 64 -3.30 10.46 3.72
C HIS A 64 -4.09 10.22 2.44
N ALA A 65 -3.46 10.43 1.29
CA ALA A 65 -4.08 10.26 0.00
C ALA A 65 -4.22 8.78 -0.37
N LYS A 66 -5.30 8.44 -1.06
CA LYS A 66 -5.68 7.08 -1.44
C LYS A 66 -6.17 7.13 -2.88
N TYR A 67 -5.27 6.81 -3.78
CA TYR A 67 -5.55 6.88 -5.19
C TYR A 67 -4.69 5.89 -5.97
N LEU A 68 -5.20 5.52 -7.15
CA LEU A 68 -4.65 4.55 -8.07
C LEU A 68 -4.64 5.19 -9.46
N LEU A 69 -3.58 4.94 -10.22
CA LEU A 69 -3.49 5.31 -11.64
C LEU A 69 -3.01 4.09 -12.43
N VAL A 70 -3.72 3.76 -13.50
CA VAL A 70 -3.43 2.63 -14.39
C VAL A 70 -3.27 3.17 -15.82
N ASP A 71 -2.12 2.85 -16.42
CA ASP A 71 -1.77 3.13 -17.82
C ASP A 71 -2.01 4.59 -18.29
N GLY A 72 -2.04 5.55 -17.35
CA GLY A 72 -2.33 6.95 -17.65
C GLY A 72 -3.73 7.19 -18.24
N SER A 73 -4.67 6.26 -18.09
CA SER A 73 -6.01 6.33 -18.69
C SER A 73 -7.15 6.08 -17.71
N TRP A 74 -6.87 5.35 -16.63
CA TRP A 74 -7.84 5.07 -15.58
C TRP A 74 -7.27 5.45 -14.21
N ALA A 75 -8.07 6.18 -13.45
CA ALA A 75 -7.75 6.68 -12.13
C ALA A 75 -8.87 6.35 -11.14
N SER A 76 -8.51 6.01 -9.92
CA SER A 76 -9.44 5.89 -8.79
C SER A 76 -8.92 6.77 -7.66
N ILE A 77 -9.79 7.55 -7.03
CA ILE A 77 -9.46 8.37 -5.86
C ILE A 77 -10.63 8.36 -4.89
N GLY A 78 -10.36 8.24 -3.60
CA GLY A 78 -11.44 8.23 -2.62
C GLY A 78 -11.00 7.91 -1.21
N SER A 79 -11.92 7.28 -0.47
CA SER A 79 -11.71 6.93 0.93
C SER A 79 -11.12 5.53 1.12
N ALA A 80 -11.25 4.63 0.14
CA ALA A 80 -10.81 3.24 0.29
C ALA A 80 -9.29 3.12 0.38
N ASN A 81 -8.80 2.51 1.47
CA ASN A 81 -7.44 2.01 1.55
C ASN A 81 -7.32 0.65 0.84
N PHE A 82 -6.08 0.25 0.52
CA PHE A 82 -5.77 -1.14 0.16
C PHE A 82 -5.55 -1.98 1.42
N ASP A 83 -6.57 -2.04 2.26
CA ASP A 83 -6.62 -2.91 3.43
C ASP A 83 -7.93 -3.69 3.51
N PHE A 84 -7.92 -4.75 4.29
CA PHE A 84 -9.06 -5.63 4.44
C PHE A 84 -10.31 -4.94 4.99
N LEU A 85 -10.18 -3.97 5.91
CA LEU A 85 -11.34 -3.28 6.50
C LEU A 85 -12.00 -2.37 5.48
N SER A 86 -11.22 -1.57 4.75
CA SER A 86 -11.75 -0.74 3.66
C SER A 86 -12.44 -1.57 2.58
N LEU A 87 -11.88 -2.72 2.22
CA LEU A 87 -12.39 -3.52 1.10
C LEU A 87 -13.65 -4.33 1.43
N TRP A 88 -13.84 -4.72 2.69
CA TRP A 88 -14.90 -5.66 3.07
C TRP A 88 -15.89 -5.13 4.11
N PHE A 89 -15.54 -4.10 4.88
CA PHE A 89 -16.32 -3.69 6.06
C PHE A 89 -16.79 -2.24 6.00
N ASN A 90 -15.92 -1.33 5.56
CA ASN A 90 -16.26 0.08 5.54
C ASN A 90 -17.17 0.42 4.37
N HIS A 91 -18.04 1.40 4.59
CA HIS A 91 -18.71 2.09 3.49
C HIS A 91 -17.72 3.07 2.87
N GLU A 92 -17.02 2.61 1.84
CA GLU A 92 -16.07 3.43 1.10
C GLU A 92 -16.73 4.09 -0.11
N LEU A 93 -16.24 5.27 -0.46
CA LEU A 93 -16.63 5.99 -1.67
C LEU A 93 -15.37 6.33 -2.47
N ASN A 94 -15.31 5.79 -3.69
CA ASN A 94 -14.28 6.13 -4.67
C ASN A 94 -14.91 6.71 -5.93
N LEU A 95 -14.21 7.68 -6.50
CA LEU A 95 -14.51 8.25 -7.81
C LEU A 95 -13.61 7.59 -8.85
N GLU A 96 -14.24 6.93 -9.82
CA GLU A 96 -13.58 6.29 -10.95
C GLU A 96 -13.54 7.25 -12.13
N LEU A 97 -12.33 7.58 -12.58
CA LEU A 97 -12.07 8.58 -13.60
C LEU A 97 -11.46 7.90 -14.83
N ARG A 98 -12.19 7.97 -15.95
CA ARG A 98 -11.77 7.42 -17.27
C ARG A 98 -11.70 8.52 -18.31
N ALA A 99 -10.92 9.55 -18.02
CA ALA A 99 -10.73 10.70 -18.88
C ALA A 99 -9.24 11.07 -18.94
N PRO A 100 -8.69 11.38 -20.13
CA PRO A 100 -7.28 11.73 -20.27
C PRO A 100 -6.83 12.87 -19.35
N LEU A 101 -7.67 13.90 -19.18
CA LEU A 101 -7.37 15.03 -18.31
C LEU A 101 -7.26 14.62 -16.83
N ALA A 102 -8.18 13.78 -16.35
CA ALA A 102 -8.17 13.31 -14.96
C ALA A 102 -6.94 12.45 -14.67
N ALA A 103 -6.58 11.56 -15.60
CA ALA A 103 -5.39 10.74 -15.48
C ALA A 103 -4.10 11.58 -15.50
N LEU A 104 -4.05 12.65 -16.31
CA LEU A 104 -2.93 13.59 -16.32
C LEU A 104 -2.77 14.33 -14.99
N LEU A 105 -3.88 14.77 -14.39
CA LEU A 105 -3.86 15.42 -13.08
C LEU A 105 -3.32 14.48 -11.99
N LEU A 106 -3.83 13.25 -11.90
CA LEU A 106 -3.33 12.27 -10.93
C LEU A 106 -1.87 11.88 -11.19
N ARG A 107 -1.46 11.76 -12.46
CA ARG A 107 -0.06 11.53 -12.81
C ARG A 107 0.85 12.64 -12.29
N THR A 108 0.40 13.88 -12.40
CA THR A 108 1.16 15.05 -11.92
C THR A 108 1.30 15.04 -10.39
N LEU A 109 0.24 14.65 -9.69
CA LEU A 109 0.27 14.43 -8.23
C LEU A 109 1.26 13.31 -7.87
N PHE A 110 1.19 12.16 -8.54
CA PHE A 110 2.14 11.07 -8.33
C PHE A 110 3.59 11.52 -8.53
N LEU A 111 3.90 12.21 -9.63
CA LEU A 111 5.27 12.68 -9.90
C LEU A 111 5.79 13.61 -8.80
N ARG A 112 4.94 14.51 -8.30
CA ARG A 112 5.27 15.39 -7.18
C ARG A 112 5.53 14.61 -5.88
N GLU A 113 4.70 13.61 -5.58
CA GLU A 113 4.85 12.81 -4.37
C GLU A 113 6.06 11.87 -4.44
N PHE A 114 6.30 11.25 -5.60
CA PHE A 114 7.49 10.41 -5.81
C PHE A 114 8.79 11.21 -5.73
N ALA A 115 8.79 12.50 -6.14
CA ALA A 115 9.95 13.38 -5.96
C ALA A 115 10.31 13.61 -4.47
N GLN A 116 9.38 13.35 -3.55
CA GLN A 116 9.58 13.44 -2.10
C GLN A 116 9.52 12.07 -1.42
N ALA A 117 9.60 10.99 -2.20
CA ALA A 117 9.55 9.63 -1.71
C ALA A 117 10.92 8.97 -1.84
N ARG A 118 11.22 8.10 -0.88
CA ARG A 118 12.40 7.25 -0.90
C ARG A 118 12.03 5.87 -1.40
N GLU A 119 12.67 5.43 -2.47
CA GLU A 119 12.56 4.04 -2.91
C GLU A 119 13.23 3.12 -1.89
N ILE A 120 12.56 2.02 -1.57
CA ILE A 120 13.10 0.99 -0.68
C ILE A 120 13.95 0.05 -1.52
N ASP A 121 15.27 0.13 -1.34
CA ASP A 121 16.20 -0.78 -1.99
C ASP A 121 16.04 -2.21 -1.44
N PRO A 122 15.77 -3.21 -2.31
CA PRO A 122 15.64 -4.62 -1.91
C PRO A 122 16.87 -5.20 -1.22
N GLU A 123 18.09 -4.77 -1.57
CA GLU A 123 19.34 -5.35 -1.08
C GLU A 123 19.61 -4.99 0.40
N PRO A 124 19.69 -3.71 0.79
CA PRO A 124 19.74 -3.29 2.19
C PRO A 124 18.54 -3.82 2.98
N TRP A 125 17.34 -3.80 2.39
CA TRP A 125 16.14 -4.30 3.06
C TRP A 125 16.24 -5.79 3.42
N ARG A 126 16.84 -6.59 2.53
CA ARG A 126 17.08 -8.02 2.79
C ARG A 126 18.08 -8.22 3.93
N ARG A 127 19.07 -7.33 4.09
CA ARG A 127 20.11 -7.42 5.13
C ARG A 127 19.69 -6.86 6.49
N ARG A 128 18.46 -6.36 6.62
CA ARG A 128 17.99 -5.77 7.89
C ARG A 128 18.09 -6.75 9.08
N PRO A 129 18.37 -6.25 10.30
CA PRO A 129 18.60 -7.07 11.48
C PRO A 129 17.44 -8.03 11.79
N ARG A 130 17.76 -9.20 12.38
CA ARG A 130 16.76 -10.22 12.73
C ARG A 130 15.71 -9.73 13.72
N TRP A 131 16.11 -8.93 14.72
CA TRP A 131 15.18 -8.34 15.68
C TRP A 131 14.09 -7.50 14.99
N ARG A 132 14.46 -6.76 13.92
CA ARG A 132 13.52 -5.93 13.17
C ARG A 132 12.50 -6.80 12.43
N ARG A 133 12.93 -7.93 11.87
CA ARG A 133 12.03 -8.90 11.23
C ARG A 133 11.03 -9.50 12.22
N ILE A 134 11.46 -9.76 13.45
CA ILE A 134 10.58 -10.27 14.52
C ILE A 134 9.52 -9.22 14.87
N ILE A 135 9.91 -7.95 15.00
CA ILE A 135 8.97 -6.84 15.24
C ILE A 135 7.97 -6.70 14.09
N GLU A 136 8.43 -6.66 12.84
CA GLU A 136 7.58 -6.62 11.65
C GLU A 136 6.57 -7.78 11.63
N TRP A 137 7.05 -9.00 11.88
CA TRP A 137 6.20 -10.19 11.95
C TRP A 137 5.17 -10.10 13.08
N PHE A 138 5.59 -9.71 14.29
CA PHE A 138 4.72 -9.58 15.45
C PHE A 138 3.59 -8.59 15.18
N TRP A 139 3.91 -7.40 14.69
CA TRP A 139 2.90 -6.39 14.35
C TRP A 139 1.96 -6.87 13.24
N ALA A 140 2.47 -7.58 12.23
CA ALA A 140 1.63 -8.17 11.19
C ALA A 140 0.73 -9.32 11.71
N GLN A 141 1.13 -10.07 12.75
CA GLN A 141 0.26 -11.06 13.40
C GLN A 141 -0.80 -10.38 14.26
N LEU A 142 -0.40 -9.38 15.05
CA LEU A 142 -1.30 -8.63 15.91
C LEU A 142 -2.39 -7.94 15.08
N ASP A 143 -2.02 -7.27 14.00
CA ASP A 143 -2.99 -6.61 13.10
C ASP A 143 -3.98 -7.61 12.51
N ARG A 144 -3.50 -8.76 12.01
CA ARG A 144 -4.39 -9.85 11.54
C ARG A 144 -5.29 -10.39 12.64
N TRP A 145 -4.78 -10.54 13.86
CA TRP A 145 -5.55 -11.03 14.99
C TRP A 145 -6.65 -10.03 15.39
N VAL A 146 -6.32 -8.75 15.47
CA VAL A 146 -7.28 -7.66 15.74
C VAL A 146 -8.37 -7.66 14.68
N GLN A 147 -7.99 -7.76 13.40
CA GLN A 147 -8.95 -7.89 12.32
C GLN A 147 -9.81 -9.15 12.49
N ALA A 148 -9.23 -10.33 12.66
CA ALA A 148 -9.98 -11.58 12.89
C ALA A 148 -10.99 -11.50 14.05
N HIS A 149 -10.66 -10.78 15.14
CA HIS A 149 -11.56 -10.63 16.29
C HIS A 149 -12.61 -9.54 16.08
N ALA A 150 -12.27 -8.45 15.40
CA ALA A 150 -13.27 -7.50 14.90
C ALA A 150 -14.27 -8.19 13.94
N LEU A 151 -13.78 -9.15 13.15
CA LEU A 151 -14.56 -9.97 12.23
C LEU A 151 -15.44 -11.01 12.92
N GLY A 152 -14.98 -11.57 14.05
CA GLY A 152 -15.73 -12.55 14.84
C GLY A 152 -17.05 -12.02 15.40
N GLN A 153 -17.23 -10.70 15.51
CA GLN A 153 -18.47 -10.10 16.01
C GLN A 153 -19.53 -9.83 14.92
N ARG A 154 -19.18 -9.92 13.63
CA ARG A 154 -20.14 -9.81 12.52
C ARG A 154 -19.80 -10.84 11.44
N ARG A 155 -20.17 -12.10 11.69
CA ARG A 155 -20.31 -13.11 10.65
C ARG A 155 -21.40 -12.68 9.66
N TYR A 156 -21.03 -12.45 8.40
CA TYR A 156 -21.87 -12.68 7.23
C TYR A 156 -21.03 -13.44 6.21
#